data_AF-A6LZB6-F1
#
_entry.id   AF-A6LZB6-F1
#
_cell.length_a   1.000
_cell.length_b   1.000
_cell.length_c   1.000
_cell.angle_alpha   90.00
_cell.angle_beta   90.00
_cell.angle_gamma   90.00
#
_symmetry.space_group_name_H-M   'P 1'
#
loop_
_entity.id
_entity.type
_entity.pdbx_description
1 polymer ?
#
loop_
_entity_poly.entity_id
_entity_poly.type
_entity_poly.pdbx_seq_one_letter_code
_entity_poly.pdbx_strand_id
1 'polypeptide(L)'
;MKSIDQFVDSLYKGVDGNLEEISAFKEEMKAHLIETVKELKKDGKTEEESLRIAYERFGEIKIINTGLLNLFHKQKKFIGFILISAIVFLLIGVTSYIFMSQRDLKFQKEQNILTQGILDIVKDSDTITEENKLKIEEIAKKYNYINYIALFKIEDNSQIQKAIEKDSTLNINGTYRYPFDIKMAHAAINCPAWL
;
A
#
# COMPACT_ATOMS: atom_id res chain seq x y z
N MET A 1 -36.54 23.85 -43.00
CA MET A 1 -36.41 23.18 -41.68
C MET A 1 -35.25 22.19 -41.73
N LYS A 2 -34.57 21.89 -40.61
CA LYS A 2 -33.48 20.89 -40.59
C LYS A 2 -34.07 19.48 -40.81
N SER A 3 -33.36 18.60 -41.51
CA SER A 3 -33.71 17.18 -41.56
C SER A 3 -33.45 16.50 -40.21
N ILE A 4 -34.07 15.34 -39.98
CA ILE A 4 -33.89 14.55 -38.74
C ILE A 4 -32.41 14.21 -38.54
N ASP A 5 -31.71 13.79 -39.59
CA ASP A 5 -30.27 13.52 -39.53
C ASP A 5 -29.46 14.76 -39.10
N GLN A 6 -29.73 15.91 -39.72
CA GLN A 6 -29.04 17.16 -39.37
C GLN A 6 -29.35 17.63 -37.96
N PHE A 7 -30.57 17.41 -37.48
CA PHE A 7 -30.95 17.70 -36.11
C PHE A 7 -30.16 16.81 -35.14
N VAL A 8 -30.19 15.49 -35.35
CA VAL A 8 -29.46 14.52 -34.53
C VAL A 8 -27.96 14.81 -34.54
N ASP A 9 -27.34 15.04 -35.70
CA ASP A 9 -25.92 15.37 -35.79
C ASP A 9 -25.59 16.69 -35.08
N SER A 10 -26.47 17.68 -35.16
CA SER A 10 -26.28 18.94 -34.42
C SER A 10 -26.36 18.76 -32.91
N LEU A 11 -27.10 17.76 -32.42
CA LEU A 11 -27.16 17.45 -31.00
C LEU A 11 -25.86 16.79 -30.51
N TYR A 12 -25.24 15.89 -31.26
CA TYR A 12 -24.00 15.24 -30.82
C TYR A 12 -22.72 16.01 -31.17
N LYS A 13 -22.84 17.22 -31.73
CA LYS A 13 -21.68 18.07 -32.05
C LYS A 13 -20.93 18.45 -30.76
N GLY A 14 -19.67 18.03 -30.66
CA GLY A 14 -18.80 18.33 -29.51
C GLY A 14 -18.94 17.37 -28.31
N VAL A 15 -19.65 16.24 -28.46
CA VAL A 15 -19.64 15.16 -27.47
C VAL A 15 -18.38 14.32 -27.67
N ASP A 16 -17.50 14.32 -26.68
CA ASP A 16 -16.31 13.45 -26.63
C ASP A 16 -16.66 12.13 -25.93
N GLY A 17 -16.16 11.01 -26.46
CA GLY A 17 -16.42 9.69 -25.89
C GLY A 17 -16.13 8.55 -26.88
N ASN A 18 -16.64 7.36 -26.56
CA ASN A 18 -16.52 6.20 -27.45
C ASN A 18 -17.36 6.44 -28.71
N LEU A 19 -16.71 6.50 -29.88
CA LEU A 19 -17.36 6.77 -31.17
C LEU A 19 -18.45 5.75 -31.51
N GLU A 20 -18.28 4.49 -31.11
CA GLU A 20 -19.23 3.41 -31.39
C GLU A 20 -20.50 3.58 -30.55
N GLU A 21 -20.36 3.88 -29.26
CA GLU A 21 -21.50 4.20 -28.37
C GLU A 21 -22.23 5.46 -28.84
N ILE A 22 -21.49 6.50 -29.22
CA ILE A 22 -22.08 7.74 -29.75
C ILE A 22 -22.86 7.45 -31.04
N SER A 23 -22.34 6.61 -31.93
CA SER A 23 -23.02 6.23 -33.17
C SER A 23 -24.29 5.41 -32.89
N ALA A 24 -24.26 4.47 -31.95
CA ALA A 24 -25.43 3.68 -31.57
C ALA A 24 -26.55 4.58 -31.02
N PHE A 25 -26.20 5.52 -30.13
CA PHE A 25 -27.13 6.49 -29.57
C PHE A 25 -27.72 7.44 -30.63
N LYS A 26 -26.95 7.81 -31.65
CA LYS A 26 -27.46 8.61 -32.78
C LYS A 26 -28.55 7.86 -33.54
N GLU A 27 -28.30 6.60 -33.89
CA GLU A 27 -29.23 5.79 -34.67
C GLU A 27 -30.52 5.48 -33.89
N GLU A 28 -30.41 5.16 -32.61
CA GLU A 28 -31.58 4.97 -31.74
C GLU A 28 -32.44 6.25 -31.66
N MET A 29 -31.80 7.41 -31.49
CA MET A 29 -32.52 8.68 -31.42
C MET A 29 -33.17 9.07 -32.75
N LYS A 30 -32.53 8.78 -33.90
CA LYS A 30 -33.16 8.96 -35.22
C LYS A 30 -34.40 8.09 -35.36
N ALA A 31 -34.33 6.83 -34.97
CA ALA A 31 -35.47 5.90 -35.05
C ALA A 31 -36.67 6.44 -34.28
N HIS A 32 -36.46 6.89 -33.03
CA HIS A 32 -37.53 7.45 -32.20
C HIS A 32 -38.08 8.79 -32.72
N LEU A 33 -37.22 9.66 -33.27
CA LEU A 33 -37.67 10.89 -33.93
C LEU A 33 -38.57 10.59 -35.14
N ILE A 34 -38.18 9.63 -35.98
CA ILE A 34 -38.97 9.21 -37.14
C ILE A 34 -40.30 8.63 -36.70
N GLU A 35 -40.31 7.80 -35.66
CA GLU A 35 -41.52 7.19 -35.11
C GLU A 35 -42.48 8.26 -34.56
N THR A 36 -41.99 9.18 -33.73
CA THR A 36 -42.77 10.29 -33.17
C THR A 36 -43.39 11.16 -34.26
N VAL A 37 -42.64 11.47 -35.32
CA VAL A 37 -43.15 12.24 -36.46
C VAL A 37 -44.26 11.46 -37.18
N LYS A 38 -44.11 10.15 -37.36
CA LYS A 38 -45.14 9.31 -37.98
C LYS A 38 -46.43 9.27 -37.15
N GLU A 39 -46.32 9.18 -35.83
CA GLU A 39 -47.47 9.21 -34.92
C GLU A 39 -48.20 10.54 -34.99
N LEU A 40 -47.48 11.66 -34.90
CA LEU A 40 -48.09 12.99 -34.99
C LEU A 40 -48.78 13.23 -36.35
N LYS A 41 -48.22 12.70 -37.44
CA LYS A 41 -48.86 12.72 -38.76
C LYS A 41 -50.14 11.87 -38.79
N LYS A 42 -50.19 10.73 -38.09
CA LYS A 42 -51.41 9.92 -37.94
C LYS A 42 -52.48 10.64 -37.13
N ASP A 43 -52.08 11.45 -36.14
CA ASP A 43 -52.96 12.29 -35.33
C ASP A 43 -53.46 13.56 -36.06
N GLY A 44 -53.21 13.65 -37.37
CA GLY A 44 -53.69 14.74 -38.23
C GLY A 44 -52.82 15.99 -38.22
N LYS A 45 -51.61 15.95 -37.65
CA LYS A 45 -50.66 17.06 -37.75
C LYS A 45 -50.00 17.11 -39.11
N THR A 46 -49.68 18.32 -39.57
CA THR A 46 -48.86 18.50 -40.78
C THR A 46 -47.45 17.98 -40.53
N GLU A 47 -46.72 17.66 -41.59
CA GLU A 47 -45.34 17.22 -41.48
C GLU A 47 -44.46 18.26 -40.79
N GLU A 48 -44.68 19.54 -41.09
CA GLU A 48 -43.91 20.63 -40.52
C GLU A 48 -44.16 20.79 -39.01
N GLU A 49 -45.43 20.66 -38.59
CA GLU A 49 -45.80 20.71 -37.18
C GLU A 49 -45.35 19.48 -36.40
N SER A 50 -45.39 18.30 -37.03
CA SER A 50 -44.91 17.05 -36.43
C SER A 50 -43.41 17.11 -36.14
N LEU A 51 -42.62 17.61 -37.09
CA LEU A 51 -41.18 17.80 -36.93
C LEU A 51 -40.86 18.84 -35.85
N ARG A 52 -41.60 19.95 -35.79
CA ARG A 52 -41.44 20.97 -34.74
C ARG A 52 -41.63 20.38 -33.34
N ILE A 53 -42.76 19.69 -33.12
CA ILE A 53 -43.09 19.08 -31.82
C ILE A 53 -42.07 18.00 -31.45
N ALA A 54 -41.65 17.18 -32.41
CA ALA A 54 -40.66 16.14 -32.16
C ALA A 54 -39.29 16.74 -31.79
N TYR A 55 -38.83 17.79 -32.48
CA TYR A 55 -37.57 18.45 -32.14
C TYR A 55 -37.59 19.13 -30.76
N GLU A 56 -38.70 19.74 -30.35
CA GLU A 56 -38.85 20.30 -28.99
C GLU A 56 -38.73 19.21 -27.93
N ARG A 57 -39.51 18.12 -28.06
CA ARG A 57 -39.51 17.00 -27.09
C ARG A 57 -38.13 16.37 -26.94
N PHE A 58 -37.45 16.08 -28.06
CA PHE A 58 -36.15 15.40 -28.02
C PHE A 58 -34.99 16.34 -27.68
N GLY A 59 -35.11 17.64 -27.98
CA GLY A 59 -34.13 18.64 -27.58
C GLY A 59 -33.98 18.75 -26.06
N GLU A 60 -35.09 18.71 -25.33
CA GLU A 60 -35.10 18.71 -23.86
C GLU A 60 -34.53 17.41 -23.27
N ILE A 61 -34.92 16.25 -23.80
CA ILE A 61 -34.42 14.92 -23.36
C ILE A 61 -32.89 14.81 -23.52
N LYS A 62 -32.32 15.42 -24.57
CA LYS A 62 -30.88 15.38 -24.83
C LYS A 62 -30.06 16.12 -23.77
N ILE A 63 -30.57 17.21 -23.19
CA ILE A 63 -29.89 17.93 -22.10
C ILE A 63 -29.70 16.99 -20.90
N ILE A 64 -30.72 16.18 -20.61
CA ILE A 64 -30.71 15.20 -19.52
C ILE A 64 -29.71 14.06 -19.82
N ASN A 65 -29.76 13.48 -21.02
CA ASN A 65 -28.88 12.37 -21.40
C ASN A 65 -27.40 12.77 -21.52
N THR A 66 -27.10 13.98 -22.00
CA THR A 66 -25.71 14.47 -22.07
C THR A 66 -25.11 14.65 -20.67
N GLY A 67 -25.92 15.07 -19.69
CA GLY A 67 -25.53 15.10 -18.28
C GLY A 67 -25.23 13.69 -17.74
N LEU A 68 -26.08 12.71 -18.05
CA LEU A 68 -25.92 11.33 -17.63
C LEU A 68 -24.66 10.66 -18.23
N LEU A 69 -24.45 10.80 -19.54
CA LEU A 69 -23.27 10.25 -20.24
C LEU A 69 -21.97 10.84 -19.70
N ASN A 70 -21.95 12.14 -19.39
CA ASN A 70 -20.80 12.77 -18.75
C ASN A 70 -20.51 12.20 -17.34
N LEU A 71 -21.53 11.80 -16.59
CA LEU A 71 -21.35 11.14 -15.29
C LEU A 71 -20.72 9.75 -15.46
N PHE A 72 -21.21 8.93 -16.39
CA PHE A 72 -20.65 7.61 -16.66
C PHE A 72 -19.20 7.67 -17.17
N HIS A 73 -18.88 8.61 -18.04
CA HIS A 73 -17.52 8.78 -18.57
C HIS A 73 -16.53 9.23 -17.49
N LYS A 74 -16.95 10.12 -16.59
CA LYS A 74 -16.13 10.54 -15.43
C LYS A 74 -15.92 9.39 -14.45
N GLN A 75 -16.92 8.55 -14.23
CA GLN A 75 -16.83 7.40 -13.32
C GLN A 75 -15.80 6.36 -13.80
N LYS A 76 -15.69 6.11 -15.11
CA LYS A 76 -14.71 5.17 -15.69
C LYS A 76 -13.26 5.65 -15.53
N LYS A 77 -13.00 6.95 -15.70
CA LYS A 77 -11.68 7.56 -15.44
C LYS A 77 -11.30 7.53 -13.96
N PHE A 78 -12.28 7.72 -13.08
CA PHE A 78 -12.07 7.69 -11.63
C PHE A 78 -11.61 6.30 -11.15
N ILE A 79 -12.22 5.22 -11.67
CA ILE A 79 -11.82 3.85 -11.33
C ILE A 79 -10.38 3.56 -11.77
N GLY A 80 -10.00 3.98 -12.99
CA GLY A 80 -8.63 3.82 -13.48
C GLY A 80 -7.59 4.52 -12.59
N PHE A 81 -7.91 5.73 -12.11
CA PHE A 81 -7.05 6.47 -11.19
C PHE A 81 -6.89 5.76 -9.83
N ILE A 82 -7.99 5.25 -9.26
CA ILE A 82 -7.95 4.46 -8.03
C ILE A 82 -7.08 3.22 -8.19
N LEU A 83 -7.22 2.50 -9.31
CA LEU A 83 -6.46 1.28 -9.56
C LEU A 83 -4.95 1.56 -9.64
N ILE A 84 -4.56 2.62 -10.37
CA ILE A 84 -3.15 3.04 -10.45
C ILE A 84 -2.63 3.43 -9.06
N SER A 85 -3.41 4.21 -8.29
CA SER A 85 -3.04 4.60 -6.93
C SER A 85 -2.82 3.39 -6.02
N ALA A 86 -3.70 2.39 -6.07
CA ALA A 86 -3.58 1.16 -5.29
C ALA A 86 -2.30 0.38 -5.63
N ILE A 87 -1.96 0.26 -6.92
CA ILE A 87 -0.73 -0.40 -7.37
C ILE A 87 0.51 0.32 -6.85
N VAL A 88 0.52 1.66 -6.89
CA VAL A 88 1.63 2.46 -6.36
C VAL A 88 1.81 2.21 -4.85
N PHE A 89 0.73 2.25 -4.07
CA PHE A 89 0.81 1.97 -2.63
C PHE A 89 1.28 0.54 -2.33
N LEU A 90 0.85 -0.44 -3.13
CA LEU A 90 1.31 -1.82 -3.00
C LEU A 90 2.83 -1.91 -3.20
N LEU A 91 3.36 -1.28 -4.25
CA LEU A 91 4.80 -1.30 -4.54
C LEU A 91 5.63 -0.64 -3.42
N ILE A 92 5.14 0.47 -2.87
CA ILE A 92 5.78 1.13 -1.72
C ILE A 92 5.78 0.20 -0.49
N GLY A 93 4.67 -0.49 -0.22
CA GLY A 93 4.58 -1.46 0.87
C GLY A 93 5.57 -2.62 0.72
N VAL A 94 5.63 -3.21 -0.47
CA VAL A 94 6.54 -4.35 -0.76
C VAL A 94 8.00 -3.92 -0.63
N THR A 95 8.37 -2.77 -1.19
CA THR A 95 9.75 -2.28 -1.11
C THR A 95 10.16 -1.94 0.33
N SER A 96 9.28 -1.32 1.10
CA SER A 96 9.50 -1.07 2.54
C SER A 96 9.68 -2.36 3.34
N TYR A 97 8.84 -3.36 3.08
CA TYR A 97 8.94 -4.67 3.74
C TYR A 97 10.27 -5.38 3.44
N ILE A 98 10.69 -5.41 2.17
CA ILE A 98 11.97 -6.01 1.76
C ILE A 98 13.13 -5.31 2.45
N PHE A 99 13.13 -3.97 2.46
CA PHE A 99 14.18 -3.19 3.11
C PHE A 99 14.27 -3.48 4.61
N MET A 100 13.11 -3.54 5.29
CA MET A 100 13.04 -3.85 6.71
C MET A 100 13.52 -5.27 7.00
N SER A 101 13.11 -6.26 6.20
CA SER A 101 13.53 -7.66 6.34
C SER A 101 15.04 -7.85 6.13
N GLN A 102 15.65 -7.16 5.17
CA GLN A 102 17.10 -7.22 4.98
C GLN A 102 17.86 -6.63 6.16
N ARG A 103 17.39 -5.52 6.73
CA ARG A 103 17.99 -4.93 7.93
C ARG A 103 17.87 -5.86 9.14
N ASP A 104 16.72 -6.49 9.31
CA ASP A 104 16.47 -7.43 10.40
C ASP A 104 17.39 -8.66 10.27
N LEU A 105 17.46 -9.28 9.08
CA LEU A 105 18.37 -10.41 8.83
C LEU A 105 19.84 -10.05 9.07
N LYS A 106 20.28 -8.86 8.64
CA LYS A 106 21.63 -8.38 8.89
C LYS A 106 21.88 -8.23 10.39
N PHE A 107 20.95 -7.61 11.11
CA PHE A 107 21.04 -7.40 12.55
C PHE A 107 21.12 -8.74 13.31
N GLN A 108 20.25 -9.70 12.98
CA GLN A 108 20.26 -11.05 13.56
C GLN A 108 21.58 -11.78 13.31
N LYS A 109 22.15 -11.66 12.11
CA LYS A 109 23.43 -12.28 11.76
C LYS A 109 24.59 -11.65 12.55
N GLU A 110 24.64 -10.34 12.63
CA GLU A 110 25.65 -9.61 13.41
C GLU A 110 25.55 -9.94 14.90
N GLN A 111 24.33 -10.05 15.43
CA GLN A 111 24.08 -10.52 16.79
C GLN A 111 24.65 -11.91 17.03
N ASN A 112 24.34 -12.87 16.16
CA ASN A 112 24.79 -14.24 16.35
C ASN A 112 26.32 -14.30 16.38
N ILE A 113 26.99 -13.56 15.49
CA ILE A 113 28.46 -13.45 15.48
C ILE A 113 29.00 -12.85 16.79
N LEU A 114 28.39 -11.77 17.28
CA LEU A 114 28.76 -11.15 18.55
C LEU A 114 28.58 -12.13 19.73
N THR A 115 27.40 -12.73 19.85
CA THR A 115 27.06 -13.64 20.96
C THR A 115 28.00 -14.84 20.95
N GLN A 116 28.24 -15.48 19.80
CA GLN A 116 29.17 -16.60 19.69
C GLN A 116 30.60 -16.19 20.05
N GLY A 117 31.07 -15.03 19.57
CA GLY A 117 32.40 -14.52 19.93
C GLY A 117 32.57 -14.25 21.42
N ILE A 118 31.53 -13.77 22.10
CA ILE A 118 31.53 -13.58 23.56
C ILE A 118 31.52 -14.94 24.28
N LEU A 119 30.67 -15.87 23.83
CA LEU A 119 30.59 -17.21 24.42
C LEU A 119 31.93 -17.95 24.31
N ASP A 120 32.61 -17.85 23.17
CA ASP A 120 33.93 -18.47 22.96
C ASP A 120 35.00 -17.91 23.92
N ILE A 121 34.91 -16.63 24.30
CA ILE A 121 35.81 -16.03 25.31
C ILE A 121 35.50 -16.54 26.72
N VAL A 122 34.22 -16.73 27.03
CA VAL A 122 33.74 -17.03 28.40
C VAL A 122 33.71 -18.53 28.70
N LYS A 123 33.62 -19.38 27.68
CA LYS A 123 33.31 -20.83 27.74
C LYS A 123 34.02 -21.63 28.84
N ASP A 124 35.28 -21.31 29.10
CA ASP A 124 36.14 -22.07 30.01
C ASP A 124 36.51 -21.29 31.29
N SER A 125 35.83 -20.16 31.57
CA SER A 125 36.15 -19.28 32.70
C SER A 125 35.03 -19.26 33.75
N ASP A 126 35.33 -19.75 34.95
CA ASP A 126 34.44 -19.60 36.12
C ASP A 126 34.30 -18.13 36.55
N THR A 127 35.26 -17.29 36.18
CA THR A 127 35.29 -15.85 36.50
C THR A 127 35.73 -15.03 35.28
N ILE A 128 35.05 -13.91 35.02
CA ILE A 128 35.41 -12.98 33.95
C ILE A 128 36.64 -12.14 34.39
N THR A 129 37.81 -12.45 33.84
CA THR A 129 39.04 -11.68 34.07
C THR A 129 39.02 -10.34 33.32
N GLU A 130 39.87 -9.40 33.71
CA GLU A 130 40.04 -8.12 32.98
C GLU A 130 40.49 -8.34 31.52
N GLU A 131 41.29 -9.37 31.25
CA GLU A 131 41.67 -9.75 29.89
C GLU A 131 40.45 -10.16 29.04
N ASN A 132 39.53 -10.93 29.63
CA ASN A 132 38.28 -11.31 28.96
C ASN A 132 37.41 -10.09 28.67
N LYS A 133 37.34 -9.12 29.60
CA LYS A 133 36.60 -7.87 29.38
C LYS A 133 37.16 -7.07 28.21
N LEU A 134 38.47 -6.92 28.11
CA LEU A 134 39.11 -6.20 26.99
C LEU A 134 38.83 -6.87 25.64
N LYS A 135 38.90 -8.21 25.57
CA LYS A 135 38.55 -8.95 24.34
C LYS A 135 37.10 -8.78 23.95
N ILE A 136 36.17 -8.81 24.91
CA ILE A 136 34.74 -8.58 24.66
C ILE A 136 34.50 -7.14 24.18
N GLU A 137 35.17 -6.16 24.79
CA GLU A 137 35.08 -4.75 24.37
C GLU A 137 35.58 -4.56 22.93
N GLU A 138 36.68 -5.24 22.54
CA GLU A 138 37.21 -5.18 21.17
C GLU A 138 36.24 -5.76 20.13
N ILE A 139 35.55 -6.86 20.45
CA ILE A 139 34.50 -7.42 19.58
C ILE A 139 33.31 -6.46 19.51
N ALA A 140 32.89 -5.90 20.64
CA ALA A 140 31.75 -4.99 20.72
C ALA A 140 31.97 -3.69 19.93
N LYS A 141 33.20 -3.15 19.94
CA LYS A 141 33.59 -1.95 19.18
C LYS A 141 33.36 -2.07 17.67
N LYS A 142 33.27 -3.29 17.12
CA LYS A 142 32.95 -3.50 15.70
C LYS A 142 31.51 -3.13 15.36
N TYR A 143 30.64 -2.96 16.36
CA TYR A 143 29.21 -2.71 16.21
C TYR A 143 28.81 -1.44 16.95
N ASN A 144 28.53 -0.38 16.19
CA ASN A 144 28.22 0.96 16.70
C ASN A 144 26.88 1.09 17.44
N TYR A 145 26.02 0.08 17.39
CA TYR A 145 24.73 0.05 18.09
C TYR A 145 24.80 -0.56 19.49
N ILE A 146 25.98 -1.06 19.91
CA ILE A 146 26.18 -1.66 21.22
C ILE A 146 26.66 -0.59 22.18
N ASN A 147 25.80 -0.19 23.11
CA ASN A 147 26.17 0.75 24.17
C ASN A 147 26.72 0.04 25.41
N TYR A 148 26.22 -1.17 25.70
CA TYR A 148 26.55 -1.88 26.92
C TYR A 148 26.38 -3.39 26.77
N ILE A 149 27.30 -4.15 27.38
CA ILE A 149 27.23 -5.61 27.47
C ILE A 149 27.20 -6.00 28.95
N ALA A 150 26.25 -6.87 29.28
CA ALA A 150 26.06 -7.44 30.60
C ALA A 150 26.14 -8.96 30.52
N LEU A 151 26.98 -9.57 31.36
CA LEU A 151 27.09 -11.02 31.46
C LEU A 151 26.50 -11.50 32.77
N PHE A 152 25.70 -12.56 32.72
CA PHE A 152 25.04 -13.17 33.87
C PHE A 152 25.32 -14.66 33.88
N LYS A 153 25.59 -15.22 35.07
CA LYS A 153 25.50 -16.66 35.25
C LYS A 153 24.03 -17.03 35.41
N ILE A 154 23.58 -18.03 34.65
CA ILE A 154 22.19 -18.49 34.68
C ILE A 154 21.85 -19.06 36.07
N GLU A 155 22.82 -19.68 36.75
CA GLU A 155 22.68 -20.23 38.11
C GLU A 155 22.28 -19.18 39.15
N ASP A 156 22.76 -17.93 38.97
CA ASP A 156 22.54 -16.84 39.92
C ASP A 156 21.16 -16.17 39.76
N ASN A 157 20.39 -16.51 38.71
CA ASN A 157 19.12 -15.85 38.40
C ASN A 157 17.98 -16.85 38.07
N SER A 158 17.21 -17.20 39.10
CA SER A 158 16.04 -18.09 39.00
C SER A 158 14.93 -17.59 38.07
N GLN A 159 14.83 -16.28 37.80
CA GLN A 159 13.85 -15.74 36.85
C GLN A 159 14.29 -16.00 35.41
N ILE A 160 15.60 -15.87 35.12
CA ILE A 160 16.17 -16.18 33.81
C ILE A 160 16.08 -17.69 33.52
N GLN A 161 16.36 -18.54 34.50
CA GLN A 161 16.19 -20.00 34.35
C GLN A 161 14.77 -20.38 33.90
N LYS A 162 13.76 -19.90 34.62
CA LYS A 162 12.35 -20.13 34.27
C LYS A 162 11.96 -19.56 32.91
N ALA A 163 12.58 -18.45 32.50
CA ALA A 163 12.35 -17.88 31.18
C ALA A 163 12.94 -18.75 30.07
N ILE A 164 14.18 -19.26 30.24
CA ILE A 164 14.84 -20.16 29.30
C ILE A 164 14.09 -21.50 29.18
N GLU A 165 13.61 -22.06 30.29
CA GLU A 165 12.79 -23.28 30.28
C GLU A 165 11.49 -23.11 29.49
N LYS A 166 10.91 -21.90 29.51
CA LYS A 166 9.67 -21.56 28.81
C LYS A 166 9.88 -21.23 27.33
N ASP A 167 11.06 -20.74 26.96
CA ASP A 167 11.42 -20.37 25.58
C ASP A 167 12.85 -20.85 25.26
N SER A 168 12.91 -21.98 24.56
CA SER A 168 14.17 -22.64 24.18
C SER A 168 15.04 -21.82 23.23
N THR A 169 14.50 -20.76 22.61
CA THR A 169 15.26 -19.89 21.69
C THR A 169 16.08 -18.83 22.42
N LEU A 170 15.76 -18.53 23.69
CA LEU A 170 16.54 -17.61 24.54
C LEU A 170 17.98 -18.09 24.76
N ASN A 171 18.21 -19.41 24.71
CA ASN A 171 19.51 -20.03 24.97
C ASN A 171 20.52 -19.82 23.83
N ILE A 172 20.07 -19.40 22.65
CA ILE A 172 20.88 -19.51 21.42
C ILE A 172 21.42 -18.16 20.95
N ASN A 173 20.71 -17.04 21.19
CA ASN A 173 21.01 -15.77 20.53
C ASN A 173 21.44 -14.62 21.47
N GLY A 174 21.41 -14.81 22.78
CA GLY A 174 21.50 -13.71 23.73
C GLY A 174 20.25 -12.81 23.67
N THR A 175 19.95 -12.10 24.75
CA THR A 175 18.68 -11.37 24.86
C THR A 175 18.89 -9.86 24.77
N TYR A 176 18.16 -9.18 23.87
CA TYR A 176 18.06 -7.71 23.88
C TYR A 176 17.02 -7.17 24.85
N ARG A 177 16.24 -8.05 25.46
CA ARG A 177 15.36 -7.66 26.55
C ARG A 177 16.22 -7.37 27.76
N TYR A 178 16.02 -6.21 28.36
CA TYR A 178 16.62 -5.87 29.65
C TYR A 178 16.41 -7.05 30.60
N PRO A 179 17.48 -7.60 31.21
CA PRO A 179 17.28 -8.46 32.36
C PRO A 179 16.58 -7.62 33.43
N PHE A 180 15.69 -8.28 34.17
CA PHE A 180 14.81 -7.66 35.16
C PHE A 180 15.57 -6.91 36.29
N ASP A 181 16.89 -7.10 36.42
CA ASP A 181 17.76 -6.27 37.26
C ASP A 181 19.23 -6.30 36.77
N ILE A 182 19.73 -5.18 36.25
CA ILE A 182 21.12 -5.05 35.77
C ILE A 182 22.17 -5.22 36.88
N LYS A 183 21.76 -5.10 38.16
CA LYS A 183 22.64 -5.27 39.33
C LYS A 183 23.10 -6.71 39.54
N MET A 184 22.46 -7.67 38.89
CA MET A 184 22.83 -9.09 38.96
C MET A 184 23.94 -9.46 37.94
N ALA A 185 24.45 -8.50 37.17
CA ALA A 185 25.48 -8.75 36.16
C ALA A 185 26.83 -9.05 36.82
N HIS A 186 27.45 -10.15 36.41
CA HIS A 186 28.79 -10.56 36.84
C HIS A 186 29.88 -9.74 36.15
N ALA A 187 29.59 -9.24 34.95
CA ALA A 187 30.42 -8.27 34.25
C ALA A 187 29.56 -7.24 33.52
N ALA A 188 30.05 -6.00 33.53
CA ALA A 188 29.43 -4.80 33.02
C ALA A 188 30.46 -4.07 32.13
N ILE A 189 30.25 -4.05 30.82
CA ILE A 189 31.20 -3.44 29.88
C ILE A 189 30.50 -2.29 29.17
N ASN A 190 30.96 -1.08 29.45
CA ASN A 190 30.52 0.12 28.76
C ASN A 190 31.25 0.20 27.40
N CYS A 191 30.48 0.19 26.32
CA CYS A 191 31.01 0.34 24.97
C CYS A 191 30.66 1.76 24.51
N PRO A 192 31.53 2.76 24.75
CA PRO A 192 31.23 4.12 24.33
C PRO A 192 31.09 4.15 22.81
N ALA A 193 29.90 4.49 22.34
CA ALA A 193 29.68 4.87 20.96
C ALA A 193 30.48 6.16 20.71
N TRP A 194 31.58 6.06 19.97
CA TRP A 194 32.26 7.24 19.47
C TRP A 194 31.33 7.89 18.45
N LEU A 195 30.89 9.12 18.75
CA LEU A 195 30.11 10.01 17.89
C LEU A 195 30.76 10.18 16.52
#